data_AF-A0A011QVH2-F1
#
_entry.id   AF-A0A011QVH2-F1
#
_cell.length_a   1.000
_cell.length_b   1.000
_cell.length_c   1.000
_cell.angle_alpha   90.00
_cell.angle_beta   90.00
_cell.angle_gamma   90.00
#
_symmetry.space_group_name_H-M   'P 1'
#
loop_
_entity.id
_entity.type
_entity.pdbx_description
1 polymer ?
#
loop_
_entity_poly.entity_id
_entity_poly.type
_entity_poly.pdbx_seq_one_letter_code
_entity_poly.pdbx_strand_id
1 'polypeptide(L)' 'MEAEKSGFYGNEEGELLERFGVPVHVVEGDELNFKIATLLNYHIVQSVKRMADGRL' A
#
# COMPACT_ATOMS: atom_id res chain seq x y z
N MET A 1 23.51 2.27 -13.73
CA MET A 1 23.13 1.03 -13.00
C MET A 1 22.26 0.16 -13.91
N GLU A 2 22.18 -1.16 -13.70
CA GLU A 2 21.34 -2.07 -14.52
C GLU A 2 19.85 -1.68 -14.50
N ALA A 3 19.37 -1.13 -13.37
CA ALA A 3 18.03 -0.58 -13.24
C ALA A 3 17.75 0.53 -14.28
N GLU A 4 18.65 1.50 -14.43
CA GLU A 4 18.54 2.61 -15.40
C GLU A 4 18.57 2.10 -16.86
N LYS A 5 19.40 1.09 -17.15
CA LYS A 5 19.48 0.49 -18.49
C LYS A 5 18.20 -0.26 -18.87
N SER A 6 17.54 -0.86 -17.88
CA SER A 6 16.27 -1.57 -18.06
C SER A 6 15.03 -0.69 -17.95
N GLY A 7 15.18 0.59 -17.64
CA GLY A 7 14.05 1.52 -17.43
C GLY A 7 13.13 1.13 -16.28
N PHE A 8 13.64 0.41 -15.28
CA PHE A 8 12.80 -0.10 -14.20
C PHE A 8 12.73 0.86 -13.03
N TYR A 9 11.49 1.19 -12.68
CA TYR A 9 11.12 1.97 -11.52
C TYR A 9 10.13 1.13 -10.72
N GLY A 10 10.65 0.42 -9.71
CA GLY A 10 9.80 -0.38 -8.82
C GLY A 10 9.00 0.52 -7.88
N ASN A 11 7.73 0.17 -7.65
CA ASN A 11 6.85 0.92 -6.74
C ASN A 11 6.89 0.41 -5.30
N GLU A 12 7.14 -0.89 -5.12
CA GLU A 12 7.20 -1.57 -3.82
C GLU A 12 8.37 -2.57 -3.78
N GLU A 13 8.80 -2.94 -2.57
CA GLU A 13 9.93 -3.85 -2.36
C GLU A 13 9.68 -5.25 -2.93
N GLY A 14 8.41 -5.68 -2.99
CA GLY A 14 8.01 -6.96 -3.58
C GLY A 14 8.43 -7.09 -5.05
N GLU A 15 8.19 -6.05 -5.85
CA GLU A 15 8.54 -6.02 -7.28
C GLU A 15 10.06 -6.20 -7.51
N LEU A 16 10.87 -5.66 -6.60
CA LEU A 16 12.32 -5.83 -6.65
C LEU A 16 12.73 -7.29 -6.41
N LEU A 17 12.13 -7.93 -5.40
CA LEU A 17 12.41 -9.33 -5.06
C LEU A 17 11.98 -10.28 -6.18
N GLU A 18 10.80 -10.07 -6.76
CA GLU A 18 10.31 -10.82 -7.91
C GLU A 18 11.30 -10.74 -9.08
N ARG A 19 11.81 -9.54 -9.36
CA ARG A 19 12.81 -9.32 -10.41
C ARG A 19 14.13 -10.03 -10.14
N PHE A 20 14.54 -10.16 -8.88
CA PHE A 20 15.71 -10.96 -8.49
C PHE A 20 15.44 -12.47 -8.51
N GLY A 21 14.24 -12.91 -8.91
CA GLY A 21 13.86 -14.32 -8.92
C GLY A 21 13.62 -14.88 -7.51
N VAL A 22 13.46 -14.02 -6.51
CA VAL A 22 13.11 -14.42 -5.15
C VAL A 22 11.60 -14.64 -5.09
N PRO A 23 11.12 -15.76 -4.52
CA PRO A 23 9.69 -16.01 -4.40
C PRO A 23 9.04 -14.98 -3.46
N VAL A 24 7.99 -14.33 -3.94
CA VAL A 24 7.13 -13.46 -3.14
C VAL A 24 5.80 -14.19 -2.88
N HIS A 25 5.30 -14.08 -1.65
CA HIS A 25 4.05 -14.68 -1.22
C HIS A 25 3.04 -13.59 -0.88
N VAL A 26 1.86 -13.67 -1.48
CA VAL A 26 0.75 -12.76 -1.19
C VAL A 26 -0.08 -13.34 -0.04
N VAL A 27 -0.37 -12.51 0.95
CA VAL A 27 -1.28 -12.83 2.07
C VAL A 27 -2.52 -11.95 1.94
N GLU A 28 -3.68 -12.49 2.31
CA GLU A 28 -4.93 -11.74 2.29
C GLU A 28 -4.84 -10.50 3.19
N GLY A 29 -5.23 -9.35 2.63
CA GLY A 29 -5.21 -8.06 3.30
C GLY A 29 -6.50 -7.76 4.06
N ASP A 30 -6.51 -6.63 4.77
CA ASP A 30 -7.68 -6.08 5.44
C ASP A 30 -8.22 -4.88 4.64
N GLU A 31 -9.54 -4.82 4.42
CA GLU A 31 -10.19 -3.70 3.72
C GLU A 31 -9.97 -2.35 4.43
N LEU A 32 -9.74 -2.35 5.75
CA LEU A 32 -9.42 -1.17 6.54
C LEU A 32 -7.93 -0.76 6.43
N ASN A 33 -7.07 -1.58 5.84
CA ASN A 33 -5.65 -1.29 5.61
C ASN A 33 -5.39 -0.62 4.25
N PHE A 34 -6.24 0.33 3.86
CA PHE A 34 -6.06 1.09 2.63
C PHE A 34 -5.09 2.27 2.82
N LYS A 35 -4.36 2.63 1.76
CA LYS A 35 -3.48 3.81 1.75
C LYS A 35 -4.32 5.09 1.75
N ILE A 36 -3.96 6.04 2.61
CA ILE A 36 -4.52 7.40 2.56
C ILE A 36 -3.76 8.18 1.48
N ALA A 37 -4.28 8.19 0.26
CA ALA A 37 -3.69 8.91 -0.87
C ALA A 37 -4.53 10.09 -1.36
N THR A 38 -5.78 10.19 -0.91
CA THR A 38 -6.73 11.23 -1.33
C THR A 38 -7.42 11.89 -0.15
N LEU A 39 -8.00 13.07 -0.37
CA LEU A 39 -8.86 13.74 0.61
C LEU A 39 -10.07 12.89 1.00
N LEU A 40 -10.61 12.11 0.07
CA LEU A 40 -11.70 11.18 0.36
C LEU A 40 -11.25 10.12 1.37
N ASN A 41 -10.08 9.49 1.18
CA ASN A 41 -9.53 8.53 2.13
C ASN A 41 -9.36 9.15 3.52
N TYR A 42 -8.89 10.40 3.58
CA TYR A 42 -8.76 11.12 4.84
C TYR A 42 -10.11 11.30 5.56
N HIS A 43 -11.15 11.71 4.84
CA HIS A 43 -12.48 11.88 5.42
C HIS A 43 -13.09 10.56 5.90
N ILE A 44 -12.86 9.46 5.18
CA ILE A 44 -13.29 8.11 5.59
C ILE A 44 -12.63 7.74 6.92
N VAL A 45 -11.30 7.87 7.04
CA VAL A 45 -10.56 7.56 8.28
C VAL A 45 -11.05 8.41 9.45
N GLN A 46 -11.31 9.70 9.24
CA GLN A 46 -11.85 10.57 10.29
C GLN A 46 -13.23 10.11 10.77
N SER A 47 -14.10 9.68 9.86
CA SER A 47 -15.42 9.16 10.23
C SER A 47 -15.31 7.84 11.00
N VAL A 48 -14.52 6.88 10.51
CA VAL A 48 -14.28 5.61 11.21
C VAL A 48 -13.73 5.85 12.62
N LYS A 49 -12.77 6.77 12.76
CA LYS A 49 -12.20 7.13 14.06
C LYS A 49 -13.22 7.75 15.02
N ARG A 50 -14.07 8.67 14.54
CA ARG A 50 -15.15 9.24 15.37
C ARG A 50 -16.13 8.19 15.86
N MET A 51 -16.49 7.23 15.01
CA MET A 51 -17.37 6.12 15.39
C MET A 51 -16.71 5.24 16.45
N ALA A 52 -15.44 4.89 16.28
CA ALA A 52 -14.67 4.12 17.25
C ALA A 52 -14.51 4.85 18.60
N ASP A 53 -14.34 6.18 18.58
CA ASP A 53 -14.23 7.03 19.77
C ASP A 53 -15.59 7.32 20.46
N GLY A 54 -16.71 6.81 19.92
CA GLY A 54 -18.05 7.05 20.47
C GLY A 54 -18.56 8.48 20.31
N ARG A 55 -18.08 9.21 19.29
CA ARG A 55 -18.38 10.64 19.03
C ARG A 55 -19.43 10.84 17.93
N LEU A 56 -20.47 10.00 17.91
CA LEU A 56 -21.62 10.13 17.01
C LEU A 56 -22.78 10.86 17.70
#